data_AF-A0A1H5YJD1-F1
#
_entry.id   AF-A0A1H5YJD1-F1
#
_cell.length_a   1.000
_cell.length_b   1.000
_cell.length_c   1.000
_cell.angle_alpha   90.00
_cell.angle_beta   90.00
_cell.angle_gamma   90.00
#
_symmetry.space_group_name_H-M   'P 1'
#
loop_
_entity.id
_entity.type
_entity.pdbx_description
1 polymer ?
#
loop_
_entity_poly.entity_id
_entity_poly.type
_entity_poly.pdbx_seq_one_letter_code
_entity_poly.pdbx_strand_id
1 'polypeptide(L)'
;MSLKRSINEFGAYLGDKGSLLEKNYPRIAEMIQLHWGYKEIYQYINKLLVVDKDRDRQGFPVQVLQEIYKLQEIHERLFPDLEALSSG
;
A
#
# COMPACT_ATOMS: atom_id res chain seq x y z
N MET A 1 10.46 10.26 0.37
CA MET A 1 10.53 10.29 -1.11
C MET A 1 9.18 9.85 -1.63
N SER A 2 8.79 10.15 -2.88
CA SER A 2 7.49 9.67 -3.36
C SER A 2 7.53 8.15 -3.63
N LEU A 3 6.49 7.40 -3.24
CA LEU A 3 6.31 5.99 -3.58
C LEU A 3 6.49 5.74 -5.08
N LYS A 4 5.92 6.62 -5.94
CA LYS A 4 6.11 6.56 -7.40
C LYS A 4 7.58 6.51 -7.84
N ARG A 5 8.48 7.12 -7.08
CA ARG A 5 9.93 7.17 -7.39
C ARG A 5 10.72 6.09 -6.66
N SER A 6 10.26 5.67 -5.49
CA SER A 6 10.95 4.68 -4.67
C SER A 6 10.63 3.23 -5.07
N ILE A 7 9.48 3.00 -5.71
CA ILE A 7 9.01 1.68 -6.13
C ILE A 7 8.78 1.72 -7.65
N ASN A 8 9.73 1.15 -8.41
CA ASN A 8 9.75 1.25 -9.87
C ASN A 8 8.45 0.71 -10.51
N GLU A 9 7.93 -0.41 -10.03
CA GLU A 9 6.73 -1.03 -10.60
C GLU A 9 5.46 -0.29 -10.25
N PHE A 10 5.43 0.40 -9.11
CA PHE A 10 4.32 1.30 -8.79
C PHE A 10 4.40 2.55 -9.66
N GLY A 11 5.61 3.06 -9.93
CA GLY A 11 5.81 4.12 -10.90
C GLY A 11 5.38 3.75 -12.31
N ALA A 12 5.72 2.54 -12.75
CA ALA A 12 5.29 2.00 -14.05
C ALA A 12 3.77 1.84 -14.13
N TYR A 13 3.13 1.37 -13.05
CA TYR A 13 1.67 1.26 -12.97
C TYR A 13 0.96 2.62 -13.11
N LEU A 14 1.48 3.66 -12.45
CA LEU A 14 0.90 4.99 -12.52
C LEU A 14 1.15 5.68 -13.87
N GLY A 15 2.25 5.33 -14.57
CA GLY A 15 2.65 5.97 -15.82
C GLY A 15 2.82 7.48 -15.64
N ASP A 16 2.16 8.27 -16.46
CA ASP A 16 2.19 9.74 -16.37
C ASP A 16 1.34 10.31 -15.22
N LYS A 17 0.45 9.50 -14.63
CA LYS A 17 -0.44 9.94 -13.54
C LYS A 17 0.33 10.10 -12.23
N GLY A 18 -0.16 10.99 -11.37
CA GLY A 18 0.27 11.06 -9.97
C GLY A 18 -0.46 10.03 -9.12
N SER A 19 0.12 9.66 -7.97
CA SER A 19 -0.56 8.83 -6.97
C SER A 19 -1.59 9.64 -6.19
N LEU A 20 -2.82 9.16 -6.16
CA LEU A 20 -3.89 9.71 -5.33
C LEU A 20 -3.71 9.32 -3.87
N LEU A 21 -3.09 8.17 -3.59
CA LEU A 21 -2.70 7.78 -2.25
C LEU A 21 -1.68 8.77 -1.67
N GLU A 22 -0.62 9.07 -2.40
CA GLU A 22 0.40 10.03 -1.95
C GLU A 22 -0.16 11.44 -1.79
N LYS A 23 -1.02 11.87 -2.73
CA LYS A 23 -1.61 13.21 -2.71
C LYS A 23 -2.59 13.39 -1.55
N ASN A 24 -3.49 12.42 -1.33
CA ASN A 24 -4.61 12.58 -0.41
C ASN A 24 -4.33 11.98 0.98
N TYR A 25 -3.37 11.04 1.07
CA TYR A 25 -3.04 10.32 2.30
C TYR A 25 -1.52 10.23 2.51
N PRO A 26 -0.80 11.37 2.60
CA PRO A 26 0.66 11.39 2.66
C PRO A 26 1.23 10.57 3.83
N ARG A 27 0.57 10.58 5.00
CA ARG A 27 0.98 9.76 6.15
C ARG A 27 0.89 8.26 5.87
N ILE A 28 -0.09 7.82 5.08
CA ILE A 28 -0.21 6.41 4.71
C ILE A 28 0.90 6.05 3.73
N ALA A 29 1.16 6.92 2.75
CA ALA A 29 2.24 6.71 1.80
C ALA A 29 3.62 6.64 2.49
N GLU A 30 3.89 7.52 3.45
CA GLU A 30 5.11 7.49 4.26
C GLU A 30 5.26 6.18 5.05
N MET A 31 4.17 5.70 5.66
CA MET A 31 4.18 4.43 6.39
C MET A 31 4.40 3.24 5.47
N ILE A 32 3.80 3.23 4.27
CA ILE A 32 4.07 2.21 3.26
C ILE A 32 5.54 2.25 2.86
N GLN A 33 6.09 3.45 2.62
CA GLN A 33 7.51 3.60 2.27
C GLN A 33 8.42 3.07 3.38
N LEU A 34 8.09 3.35 4.64
CA LEU A 34 8.88 2.95 5.80
C LEU A 34 8.94 1.43 5.98
N HIS A 35 7.83 0.73 5.72
CA HIS A 35 7.75 -0.73 5.90
C HIS A 35 8.01 -1.50 4.60
N TRP A 36 8.29 -0.83 3.49
CA TRP A 36 8.48 -1.48 2.20
C TRP A 36 9.67 -2.44 2.20
N GLY A 37 9.45 -3.70 1.80
CA GLY A 37 10.47 -4.75 1.86
C GLY A 37 10.66 -5.38 3.24
N TYR A 38 9.77 -5.09 4.19
CA TYR A 38 9.73 -5.70 5.51
C TYR A 38 8.37 -6.39 5.73
N LYS A 39 8.33 -7.44 6.56
CA LYS A 39 7.10 -8.21 6.82
C LYS A 39 5.97 -7.39 7.44
N GLU A 40 6.32 -6.32 8.15
CA GLU A 40 5.40 -5.40 8.83
C GLU A 40 4.46 -4.68 7.85
N ILE A 41 4.82 -4.60 6.56
CA ILE A 41 3.96 -4.00 5.54
C ILE A 41 2.63 -4.74 5.40
N TYR A 42 2.62 -6.07 5.56
CA TYR A 42 1.39 -6.88 5.45
C TYR A 42 0.40 -6.52 6.55
N GLN A 43 0.91 -6.41 7.78
CA GLN A 43 0.10 -5.96 8.92
C GLN A 43 -0.44 -4.55 8.70
N TYR A 44 0.37 -3.66 8.13
CA TYR A 44 -0.04 -2.30 7.84
C TYR A 44 -1.12 -2.24 6.76
N ILE A 45 -0.91 -2.87 5.60
CA ILE A 45 -1.87 -2.88 4.48
C ILE A 45 -3.18 -3.56 4.91
N ASN A 46 -3.13 -4.70 5.59
CA ASN A 46 -4.32 -5.38 6.09
C ASN A 46 -5.12 -4.46 7.02
N LYS A 47 -4.46 -3.72 7.92
CA LYS A 47 -5.12 -2.76 8.80
C LYS A 47 -5.80 -1.59 8.06
N LEU A 48 -5.32 -1.23 6.87
CA LEU A 48 -5.97 -0.22 6.02
C LEU A 48 -7.23 -0.78 5.34
N LEU A 49 -7.22 -2.05 4.97
CA LEU A 49 -8.28 -2.70 4.20
C LEU A 49 -9.37 -3.36 5.07
N VAL A 50 -9.08 -3.63 6.35
CA VAL A 50 -10.06 -4.15 7.30
C VAL A 50 -11.15 -3.11 7.56
N VAL A 51 -12.39 -3.49 7.26
CA VAL A 51 -13.61 -2.74 7.60
C VAL A 51 -14.01 -3.12 9.03
N ASP A 52 -13.70 -2.25 9.98
CA ASP A 52 -14.09 -2.42 11.37
C ASP A 52 -15.54 -1.94 11.56
N LYS A 53 -16.47 -2.84 11.87
CA LYS A 53 -17.91 -2.55 11.94
C LYS A 53 -18.28 -1.53 13.03
N ASP A 54 -17.41 -1.37 14.03
CA ASP A 54 -17.63 -0.50 15.19
C ASP A 54 -16.96 0.89 15.07
N ARG A 55 -16.29 1.19 13.94
CA ARG A 55 -15.65 2.50 13.73
C ARG A 55 -16.26 3.21 12.55
N ASP A 56 -16.64 4.47 12.77
CA ASP A 56 -17.11 5.44 11.78
C ASP A 56 -15.97 5.89 10.84
N ARG A 57 -15.30 4.91 10.21
CA ARG A 57 -14.29 5.17 9.17
C ARG A 57 -15.02 5.23 7.85
N GLN A 58 -15.12 6.43 7.27
CA GLN A 58 -15.33 6.56 5.84
C GLN A 58 -14.19 5.83 5.14
N GLY A 59 -14.50 4.75 4.44
CA GLY A 59 -13.52 3.95 3.70
C GLY A 59 -12.77 4.79 2.66
N PHE A 60 -11.78 4.19 2.00
CA PHE A 60 -11.04 4.87 0.95
C PHE A 60 -11.88 5.01 -0.33
N PRO A 61 -11.71 6.12 -1.09
CA PRO A 61 -12.20 6.20 -2.46
C PRO A 61 -11.66 5.03 -3.30
N VAL A 62 -12.45 4.54 -4.25
CA VAL A 62 -12.11 3.37 -5.08
C VAL A 62 -10.73 3.50 -5.74
N GLN A 63 -10.38 4.68 -6.25
CA GLN A 63 -9.09 4.89 -6.91
C GLN A 63 -7.90 4.75 -5.95
N VAL A 64 -8.09 5.12 -4.68
CA VAL A 64 -7.06 4.98 -3.64
C VAL A 64 -6.96 3.53 -3.19
N LEU A 65 -8.09 2.81 -3.07
CA LEU A 65 -8.09 1.37 -2.82
C LEU A 65 -7.32 0.62 -3.92
N GLN A 66 -7.54 0.97 -5.18
CA GLN A 66 -6.82 0.36 -6.31
C GLN A 66 -5.31 0.56 -6.21
N GLU A 67 -4.85 1.74 -5.80
CA GLU A 67 -3.43 1.98 -5.55
C GLU A 67 -2.89 1.16 -4.37
N ILE A 68 -3.64 1.04 -3.26
CA ILE A 68 -3.25 0.22 -2.11
C ILE A 68 -3.16 -1.27 -2.48
N TYR A 69 -4.17 -1.81 -3.17
CA TYR A 69 -4.16 -3.19 -3.65
C TYR A 69 -3.01 -3.43 -4.64
N LYS A 70 -2.73 -2.46 -5.52
CA LYS A 70 -1.62 -2.60 -6.46
C LYS A 70 -0.27 -2.62 -5.75
N LEU A 71 -0.09 -1.80 -4.71
CA LEU A 71 1.11 -1.84 -3.87
C LEU A 71 1.24 -3.20 -3.16
N GLN A 72 0.15 -3.76 -2.65
CA GLN A 72 0.14 -5.10 -2.08
C GLN A 72 0.61 -6.16 -3.10
N GLU A 73 -0.02 -6.20 -4.28
CA GLU A 73 0.32 -7.13 -5.36
C GLU A 73 1.81 -7.02 -5.78
N ILE A 74 2.31 -5.78 -5.89
CA ILE A 74 3.73 -5.54 -6.21
C ILE A 74 4.62 -6.08 -5.09
N HIS A 75 4.27 -5.83 -3.83
CA HIS A 75 5.08 -6.29 -2.70
C HIS A 75 5.12 -7.83 -2.63
N GLU A 76 3.98 -8.49 -2.78
CA GLU A 76 3.88 -9.96 -2.80
C GLU A 76 4.75 -10.57 -3.90
N ARG A 77 4.74 -9.97 -5.09
CA ARG A 77 5.58 -10.42 -6.21
C ARG A 77 7.07 -10.19 -5.97
N LEU A 78 7.46 -9.11 -5.30
CA LEU A 78 8.87 -8.76 -5.05
C LEU A 78 9.45 -9.45 -3.82
N PHE A 79 8.62 -9.77 -2.84
CA PHE A 79 9.02 -10.35 -1.56
C PHE A 79 8.13 -11.56 -1.20
N PRO A 80 8.11 -12.61 -2.03
CA PRO A 80 7.22 -13.76 -1.85
C PRO A 80 7.44 -14.46 -0.50
N ASP A 81 8.69 -14.52 -0.02
CA ASP A 81 9.02 -15.16 1.26
C ASP A 81 8.49 -14.39 2.47
N LEU A 82 8.27 -13.07 2.34
CA LEU A 82 7.76 -12.25 3.43
C LEU A 82 6.25 -12.40 3.63
N GLU A 83 5.51 -12.76 2.57
CA GLU A 83 4.08 -13.07 2.64
C GLU A 83 3.84 -14.33 3.46
N ALA A 84 4.56 -15.40 3.13
CA ALA A 84 4.48 -16.69 3.82
C ALA A 84 4.80 -16.58 5.33
N LEU A 85 5.71 -15.68 5.71
CA LEU A 85 6.07 -15.42 7.11
C LEU A 85 5.07 -14.55 7.88
N SER A 86 4.16 -13.85 7.18
CA SER A 86 3.13 -13.01 7.80
C SER A 86 1.88 -13.79 8.21
N SER A 87 1.71 -14.98 7.65
CA SER A 87 0.58 -15.90 7.86
C SER A 87 0.83 -16.94 8.98
N GLY A 88 1.93 -16.80 9.73
CA GLY A 88 2.37 -17.72 10.80
C GLY A 88 2.12 -17.20 12.21
#